data_AF-A0A8U0WJU1-F1
#
_entry.id   AF-A0A8U0WJU1-F1
#
_cell.length_a   1.000
_cell.length_b   1.000
_cell.length_c   1.000
_cell.angle_alpha   90.00
_cell.angle_beta   90.00
_cell.angle_gamma   90.00
#
_symmetry.space_group_name_H-M   'P 1'
#
loop_
_entity.id
_entity.type
_entity.pdbx_description
1 polymer ?
#
loop_
_entity_poly.entity_id
_entity_poly.type
_entity_poly.pdbx_seq_one_letter_code
_entity_poly.pdbx_strand_id
1 'polypeptide(L)'
;MKMENKSTRDEEPNLSKNSRQNKRKFLSSDTGPTGKKGRPSSDITAVKLPAHGYPLEHPFNKDGYRYILAEPDPHAPFRQEFDESADWAGKPIPGWLYRTLVPNNVLLALHDRAPQLKISEDRLAVTGEKGYCMVRATHSVNRGCWYFEVTIEELPEGSATRIGWGQEYGNLQAPLGYDKFGYSWRSRKGTRFSESSGKHYSDSYVEGDILGFLIDLPEEKGVNYLPNTFKDRPLVKFKSHLYYEDKDNVQETSDNLNVLRGSKIEFFKNGQSQGIAFTDIYAGSYYPSISIHRNATVSINFGPNFKNSNALSKHRAKGMFERVEELISEQVFSDLLYLTENEGRLRLDNFNV
;
A
#
# COMPACT_ATOMS: atom_id res chain seq x y z
N MET A 1 -54.42 21.23 -41.17
CA MET A 1 -55.84 21.54 -40.90
C MET A 1 -56.10 21.24 -39.43
N LYS A 2 -56.30 22.32 -38.65
CA LYS A 2 -56.85 22.44 -37.27
C LYS A 2 -56.35 21.51 -36.15
N MET A 3 -56.22 21.91 -34.89
CA MET A 3 -56.01 23.15 -34.14
C MET A 3 -56.07 22.68 -32.67
N GLU A 4 -55.20 23.24 -31.82
CA GLU A 4 -55.38 23.51 -30.37
C GLU A 4 -55.73 22.36 -29.41
N ASN A 5 -55.25 22.30 -28.16
CA ASN A 5 -55.05 23.39 -27.21
C ASN A 5 -54.22 22.89 -26.00
N LYS A 6 -53.32 23.71 -25.44
CA LYS A 6 -53.18 23.89 -23.98
C LYS A 6 -52.24 25.05 -23.66
N SER A 7 -52.79 26.02 -22.91
CA SER A 7 -52.17 27.27 -22.51
C SER A 7 -51.37 27.16 -21.21
N THR A 8 -50.53 28.18 -21.07
CA THR A 8 -49.60 28.61 -20.03
C THR A 8 -50.22 28.94 -18.66
N ARG A 9 -49.40 28.86 -17.61
CA ARG A 9 -49.37 29.80 -16.47
C ARG A 9 -47.92 29.98 -15.97
N ASP A 10 -47.52 31.23 -15.87
CA ASP A 10 -46.28 31.76 -15.30
C ASP A 10 -46.29 31.72 -13.76
N GLU A 11 -45.11 31.70 -13.12
CA GLU A 11 -44.84 32.46 -11.89
C GLU A 11 -43.32 32.56 -11.59
N GLU A 12 -42.91 33.78 -11.22
CA GLU A 12 -41.55 34.27 -10.93
C GLU A 12 -41.10 34.02 -9.45
N PRO A 13 -39.82 34.28 -9.08
CA PRO A 13 -39.13 33.64 -7.96
C PRO A 13 -39.26 34.39 -6.63
N ASN A 14 -39.04 33.69 -5.51
CA ASN A 14 -38.94 34.32 -4.19
C ASN A 14 -37.80 33.75 -3.32
N LEU A 15 -37.03 34.66 -2.73
CA LEU A 15 -35.91 34.42 -1.81
C LEU A 15 -36.39 33.89 -0.44
N SER A 16 -35.57 33.06 0.24
CA SER A 16 -34.98 33.39 1.56
C SER A 16 -34.38 32.22 2.37
N LYS A 17 -33.25 32.54 3.02
CA LYS A 17 -32.79 32.19 4.39
C LYS A 17 -32.21 30.80 4.74
N ASN A 18 -30.88 30.83 4.89
CA ASN A 18 -29.97 30.24 5.89
C ASN A 18 -30.49 29.35 7.06
N SER A 19 -29.56 28.46 7.47
CA SER A 19 -29.40 27.72 8.75
C SER A 19 -29.95 26.27 8.74
N ARG A 20 -29.34 25.22 9.31
CA ARG A 20 -28.41 25.10 10.46
C ARG A 20 -27.49 23.88 10.33
N GLN A 21 -26.30 24.05 10.91
CA GLN A 21 -25.36 23.00 11.34
C GLN A 21 -26.02 21.96 12.26
N ASN A 22 -25.80 20.67 12.00
CA ASN A 22 -26.14 19.61 12.95
C ASN A 22 -24.98 19.39 13.94
N LYS A 23 -25.16 19.90 15.17
CA LYS A 23 -24.38 19.51 16.35
C LYS A 23 -24.68 18.05 16.70
N ARG A 24 -23.67 17.19 16.78
CA ARG A 24 -23.79 15.87 17.45
C ARG A 24 -23.73 16.07 18.97
N LYS A 25 -24.75 15.57 19.68
CA LYS A 25 -24.83 15.53 21.14
C LYS A 25 -23.90 14.44 21.68
N PHE A 26 -23.03 14.80 22.62
CA PHE A 26 -22.35 13.84 23.50
C PHE A 26 -23.25 13.57 24.72
N LEU A 27 -23.37 12.30 25.11
CA LEU A 27 -24.03 11.88 26.35
C LEU A 27 -23.03 12.01 27.50
N SER A 28 -23.37 12.85 28.48
CA SER A 28 -22.68 12.94 29.77
C SER A 28 -23.27 11.94 30.76
N SER A 29 -22.42 11.18 31.43
CA SER A 29 -22.73 10.58 32.73
C SER A 29 -21.58 10.91 33.68
N ASP A 30 -21.88 11.79 34.63
CA ASP A 30 -20.98 12.37 35.63
C ASP A 30 -21.15 11.61 36.96
N THR A 31 -20.04 11.20 37.58
CA THR A 31 -19.92 11.00 39.03
C THR A 31 -18.46 11.28 39.44
N GLY A 32 -18.18 12.43 40.07
CA GLY A 32 -16.87 12.80 40.64
C GLY A 32 -16.63 12.28 42.07
N PRO A 33 -15.77 12.91 42.92
CA PRO A 33 -14.63 13.79 42.64
C PRO A 33 -13.35 13.39 43.42
N THR A 34 -12.18 13.98 43.11
CA THR A 34 -11.18 14.54 44.06
C THR A 34 -9.87 14.90 43.34
N GLY A 35 -9.34 16.09 43.63
CA GLY A 35 -8.25 16.71 42.88
C GLY A 35 -6.84 16.28 43.29
N LYS A 36 -5.93 16.37 42.32
CA LYS A 36 -4.55 16.88 42.44
C LYS A 36 -3.99 17.05 41.02
N LYS A 37 -3.64 18.32 40.69
CA LYS A 37 -2.87 18.82 39.52
C LYS A 37 -2.59 17.78 38.42
N GLY A 38 -3.51 17.66 37.46
CA GLY A 38 -3.24 16.98 36.20
C GLY A 38 -2.35 17.87 35.33
N ARG A 39 -1.12 17.42 35.04
CA ARG A 39 -0.40 17.85 33.84
C ARG A 39 -1.32 17.59 32.63
N PRO A 40 -1.44 18.49 31.66
CA PRO A 40 -1.97 18.08 30.37
C PRO A 40 -0.97 17.08 29.79
N SER A 41 -1.41 15.83 29.58
CA SER A 41 -0.61 14.82 28.89
C SER A 41 -0.50 15.22 27.42
N SER A 42 0.52 16.01 27.08
CA SER A 42 1.00 16.21 25.71
C SER A 42 1.84 15.01 25.25
N ASP A 43 1.38 13.80 25.57
CA ASP A 43 2.03 12.56 25.11
C ASP A 43 1.53 12.24 23.70
N ILE A 44 2.01 13.02 22.72
CA ILE A 44 2.23 12.51 21.36
C ILE A 44 3.66 11.95 21.31
N THR A 45 4.04 11.22 22.35
CA THR A 45 5.11 10.24 22.26
C THR A 45 4.62 9.15 21.32
N ALA A 46 5.45 8.74 20.37
CA ALA A 46 5.09 7.74 19.36
C ALA A 46 4.42 6.54 20.03
N VAL A 47 3.14 6.31 19.72
CA VAL A 47 2.39 5.19 20.29
C VAL A 47 3.08 3.92 19.83
N LYS A 48 3.60 3.16 20.79
CA LYS A 48 4.40 1.96 20.50
C LYS A 48 3.54 1.01 19.67
N LEU A 49 4.03 0.68 18.48
CA LEU A 49 3.36 -0.28 17.62
C LEU A 49 3.29 -1.65 18.30
N PRO A 50 2.24 -2.43 18.04
CA PRO A 50 2.19 -3.84 18.42
C PRO A 50 3.43 -4.62 17.93
N ALA A 51 3.71 -5.78 18.53
CA ALA A 51 4.85 -6.62 18.15
C ALA A 51 4.89 -6.99 16.65
N HIS A 52 3.73 -7.07 16.01
CA HIS A 52 3.58 -7.34 14.57
C HIS A 52 3.82 -6.10 13.67
N GLY A 53 4.24 -4.96 14.23
CA GLY A 53 4.76 -3.80 13.50
C GLY A 53 3.73 -2.98 12.72
N TYR A 54 2.42 -3.11 13.00
CA TYR A 54 1.38 -2.29 12.38
C TYR A 54 0.15 -2.19 13.30
N PRO A 55 -0.68 -1.13 13.22
CA PRO A 55 -1.92 -1.05 14.00
C PRO A 55 -2.94 -2.13 13.61
N LEU A 56 -3.48 -2.85 14.60
CA LEU A 56 -4.54 -3.87 14.40
C LEU A 56 -5.77 -3.29 13.71
N GLU A 57 -6.15 -2.08 14.12
CA GLU A 57 -7.18 -1.30 13.47
C GLU A 57 -6.56 -0.12 12.76
N HIS A 58 -6.84 -0.03 11.47
CA HIS A 58 -6.33 0.98 10.56
C HIS A 58 -7.42 1.35 9.55
N PRO A 59 -7.38 2.56 9.00
CA PRO A 59 -8.25 2.91 7.89
C PRO A 59 -7.88 2.08 6.65
N PHE A 60 -8.88 1.49 6.01
CA PHE A 60 -8.70 0.83 4.71
C PHE A 60 -8.83 1.86 3.59
N ASN A 61 -8.10 1.65 2.49
CA ASN A 61 -8.22 2.47 1.29
C ASN A 61 -9.67 2.45 0.79
N LYS A 62 -10.29 3.63 0.68
CA LYS A 62 -11.72 3.77 0.36
C LYS A 62 -11.99 5.12 -0.32
N ASP A 63 -13.03 5.16 -1.14
CA ASP A 63 -13.55 6.39 -1.78
C ASP A 63 -12.48 7.16 -2.58
N GLY A 64 -11.48 6.44 -3.12
CA GLY A 64 -10.38 7.01 -3.89
C GLY A 64 -9.29 7.66 -3.02
N TYR A 65 -9.13 7.22 -1.78
CA TYR A 65 -8.04 7.66 -0.90
C TYR A 65 -7.28 6.48 -0.31
N ARG A 66 -5.98 6.71 -0.09
CA ARG A 66 -5.06 5.82 0.60
C ARG A 66 -4.59 6.44 1.89
N TYR A 67 -4.33 5.56 2.86
CA TYR A 67 -3.89 5.94 4.18
C TYR A 67 -2.51 5.35 4.46
N ILE A 68 -1.51 6.23 4.50
CA ILE A 68 -0.11 5.85 4.70
C ILE A 68 0.26 6.11 6.15
N LEU A 69 0.61 5.07 6.91
CA LEU A 69 0.96 5.20 8.32
C LEU A 69 2.17 6.13 8.50
N ALA A 70 2.00 7.15 9.34
CA ALA A 70 3.00 8.16 9.59
C ALA A 70 3.58 8.03 11.01
N GLU A 71 4.86 8.36 11.14
CA GLU A 71 5.56 8.48 12.41
C GLU A 71 6.20 9.86 12.56
N PRO A 72 6.42 10.33 13.80
CA PRO A 72 7.24 11.50 14.10
C PRO A 72 8.54 11.54 13.29
N ASP A 73 8.80 12.63 12.56
CA ASP A 73 10.11 12.83 11.92
C ASP A 73 11.08 13.53 12.90
N PRO A 74 12.20 12.88 13.27
CA PRO A 74 13.17 13.47 14.19
C PRO A 74 13.98 14.63 13.59
N HIS A 75 14.00 14.79 12.27
CA HIS A 75 14.76 15.84 11.59
C HIS A 75 13.88 17.03 11.16
N ALA A 76 12.57 16.96 11.39
CA ALA A 76 11.66 18.02 10.99
C ALA A 76 11.92 19.31 11.80
N PRO A 77 12.02 20.48 11.14
CA PRO A 77 12.22 21.74 11.81
C PRO A 77 10.99 22.13 12.63
N PHE A 78 11.21 22.89 13.71
CA PHE A 78 10.15 23.41 14.61
C PHE A 78 9.32 22.32 15.32
N ARG A 79 9.81 21.07 15.36
CA ARG A 79 9.12 19.98 16.04
C ARG A 79 8.98 20.21 17.54
N GLN A 80 10.07 20.60 18.20
CA GLN A 80 10.04 20.87 19.64
C GLN A 80 9.06 22.00 19.98
N GLU A 81 9.06 23.07 19.19
CA GLU A 81 8.14 24.19 19.35
C GLU A 81 6.67 23.78 19.19
N PHE A 82 6.38 22.89 18.22
CA PHE A 82 5.05 22.34 18.03
C PHE A 82 4.60 21.51 19.25
N ASP A 83 5.47 20.64 19.77
CA ASP A 83 5.15 19.76 20.90
C ASP A 83 4.98 20.53 22.22
N GLU A 84 5.72 21.63 22.41
CA GLU A 84 5.66 22.48 23.61
C GLU A 84 4.54 23.53 23.58
N SER A 85 4.03 23.86 22.41
CA SER A 85 3.04 24.92 22.24
C SER A 85 1.60 24.44 22.45
N ALA A 86 0.96 24.94 23.52
CA ALA A 86 -0.45 24.69 23.79
C ALA A 86 -1.39 25.26 22.70
N ASP A 87 -0.92 26.25 21.92
CA ASP A 87 -1.71 26.91 20.88
C ASP A 87 -1.98 26.02 19.66
N TRP A 88 -1.29 24.88 19.55
CA TRP A 88 -1.49 23.89 18.49
C TRP A 88 -2.52 22.81 18.85
N ALA A 89 -3.06 22.84 20.07
CA ALA A 89 -4.11 21.93 20.49
C ALA A 89 -5.36 22.06 19.59
N GLY A 90 -5.69 20.99 18.86
CA GLY A 90 -6.86 20.93 17.99
C GLY A 90 -6.71 21.59 16.61
N LYS A 91 -5.54 22.14 16.28
CA LYS A 91 -5.23 22.62 14.93
C LYS A 91 -4.79 21.45 14.02
N PRO A 92 -4.91 21.59 12.69
CA PRO A 92 -4.34 20.61 11.76
C PRO A 92 -2.84 20.46 12.02
N ILE A 93 -2.34 19.22 11.91
CA ILE A 93 -0.93 18.90 12.14
C ILE A 93 -0.17 19.10 10.83
N PRO A 94 0.92 19.90 10.81
CA PRO A 94 1.76 20.02 9.63
C PRO A 94 2.36 18.70 9.16
N GLY A 95 2.15 18.35 7.89
CA GLY A 95 2.59 17.08 7.31
C GLY A 95 4.11 16.86 7.38
N TRP A 96 4.91 17.92 7.28
CA TRP A 96 6.37 17.84 7.31
C TRP A 96 6.96 17.45 8.67
N LEU A 97 6.19 17.55 9.76
CA LEU A 97 6.61 17.14 11.11
C LEU A 97 6.63 15.61 11.29
N TYR A 98 6.10 14.89 10.30
CA TYR A 98 6.00 13.45 10.27
C TYR A 98 6.69 12.92 9.01
N ARG A 99 6.86 11.60 8.95
CA ARG A 99 7.34 10.85 7.79
C ARG A 99 6.63 9.52 7.69
N THR A 100 6.72 8.88 6.53
CA THR A 100 6.17 7.53 6.33
C THR A 100 6.88 6.51 7.21
N LEU A 101 6.13 5.64 7.88
CA LEU A 101 6.69 4.50 8.59
C LEU A 101 7.19 3.46 7.58
N VAL A 102 8.49 3.18 7.59
CA VAL A 102 9.09 2.08 6.81
C VAL A 102 9.31 0.87 7.72
N PRO A 103 8.67 -0.29 7.45
CA PRO A 103 8.85 -1.47 8.29
C PRO A 103 10.27 -2.05 8.19
N ASN A 104 10.85 -2.47 9.32
CA ASN A 104 12.19 -3.08 9.37
C ASN A 104 12.25 -4.52 8.83
N ASN A 105 11.15 -5.04 8.29
CA ASN A 105 11.06 -6.38 7.72
C ASN A 105 10.10 -6.36 6.52
N VAL A 106 10.39 -7.17 5.51
CA VAL A 106 9.42 -7.44 4.44
C VAL A 106 8.40 -8.44 4.94
N LEU A 107 7.13 -8.05 4.93
CA LEU A 107 6.00 -8.82 5.45
C LEU A 107 4.80 -8.65 4.52
N LEU A 108 3.75 -9.46 4.69
CA LEU A 108 2.46 -9.17 4.08
C LEU A 108 1.84 -7.93 4.74
N ALA A 109 1.44 -6.94 3.95
CA ALA A 109 0.94 -5.66 4.43
C ALA A 109 -0.49 -5.81 4.99
N LEU A 110 -0.70 -5.35 6.23
CA LEU A 110 -2.02 -5.43 6.86
C LEU A 110 -3.03 -4.44 6.29
N HIS A 111 -2.54 -3.26 5.86
CA HIS A 111 -3.35 -2.20 5.25
C HIS A 111 -3.60 -2.42 3.75
N ASP A 112 -2.73 -3.19 3.10
CA ASP A 112 -2.72 -3.36 1.65
C ASP A 112 -3.18 -4.76 1.24
N ARG A 113 -4.39 -5.09 1.71
CA ARG A 113 -5.04 -6.38 1.51
C ARG A 113 -6.55 -6.25 1.43
N ALA A 114 -7.18 -7.23 0.82
CA ALA A 114 -8.60 -7.43 0.97
C ALA A 114 -8.98 -7.79 2.42
N PRO A 115 -10.01 -7.17 3.03
CA PRO A 115 -10.38 -7.41 4.43
C PRO A 115 -10.67 -8.89 4.77
N GLN A 116 -11.19 -9.65 3.82
CA GLN A 116 -11.55 -11.06 3.96
C GLN A 116 -10.36 -12.04 3.99
N LEU A 117 -9.14 -11.60 3.63
CA LEU A 117 -7.95 -12.44 3.73
C LEU A 117 -7.54 -12.58 5.20
N LYS A 118 -7.18 -13.81 5.59
CA LYS A 118 -6.63 -14.10 6.92
C LYS A 118 -5.12 -14.18 6.80
N ILE A 119 -4.42 -13.32 7.53
CA ILE A 119 -2.95 -13.30 7.58
C ILE A 119 -2.53 -13.94 8.90
N SER A 120 -1.48 -14.76 8.86
CA SER A 120 -0.86 -15.36 10.06
C SER A 120 -0.29 -14.29 11.00
N GLU A 121 -0.06 -14.65 12.26
CA GLU A 121 0.47 -13.71 13.27
C GLU A 121 1.85 -13.15 12.89
N ASP A 122 2.71 -13.98 12.31
CA ASP A 122 4.04 -13.61 11.81
C ASP A 122 3.99 -12.84 10.48
N ARG A 123 2.81 -12.70 9.86
CA ARG A 123 2.57 -12.01 8.59
C ARG A 123 3.33 -12.61 7.39
N LEU A 124 3.64 -13.90 7.45
CA LEU A 124 4.32 -14.64 6.39
C LEU A 124 3.44 -15.72 5.73
N ALA A 125 2.19 -15.86 6.14
CA ALA A 125 1.22 -16.71 5.46
C ALA A 125 -0.14 -16.02 5.30
N VAL A 126 -0.87 -16.43 4.26
CA VAL A 126 -2.20 -15.91 3.98
C VAL A 126 -3.13 -17.03 3.51
N THR A 127 -4.34 -17.01 4.05
CA THR A 127 -5.42 -17.94 3.74
C THR A 127 -6.62 -17.19 3.18
N GLY A 128 -7.18 -17.69 2.08
CA GLY A 128 -8.41 -17.17 1.48
C GLY A 128 -9.68 -17.79 2.07
N GLU A 129 -10.83 -17.40 1.53
CA GLU A 129 -12.13 -17.93 1.99
C GLU A 129 -13.14 -18.13 0.85
N LYS A 130 -13.54 -17.06 0.14
CA LYS A 130 -14.58 -17.12 -0.90
C LYS A 130 -13.99 -16.88 -2.30
N GLY A 131 -14.28 -15.72 -2.87
CA GLY A 131 -13.79 -15.32 -4.19
C GLY A 131 -12.30 -15.01 -4.19
N TYR A 132 -11.80 -14.62 -5.36
CA TYR A 132 -10.44 -14.09 -5.47
C TYR A 132 -10.31 -12.80 -4.67
N CYS A 133 -9.21 -12.69 -3.95
CA CYS A 133 -8.80 -11.47 -3.29
C CYS A 133 -7.29 -11.48 -3.07
N MET A 134 -6.69 -10.31 -2.88
CA MET A 134 -5.26 -10.10 -2.98
C MET A 134 -4.68 -9.38 -1.75
N VAL A 135 -3.42 -9.68 -1.47
CA VAL A 135 -2.55 -8.98 -0.53
C VAL A 135 -1.22 -8.67 -1.20
N ARG A 136 -0.63 -7.52 -0.87
CA ARG A 136 0.72 -7.11 -1.27
C ARG A 136 1.68 -7.17 -0.09
N ALA A 137 2.98 -7.30 -0.38
CA ALA A 137 4.02 -7.15 0.62
C ALA A 137 4.22 -5.67 1.02
N THR A 138 4.93 -5.42 2.12
CA THR A 138 5.22 -4.07 2.64
C THR A 138 6.20 -3.27 1.78
N HIS A 139 7.03 -3.94 0.98
CA HIS A 139 8.10 -3.32 0.20
C HIS A 139 7.91 -3.58 -1.29
N SER A 140 8.23 -2.56 -2.09
CA SER A 140 8.29 -2.65 -3.55
C SER A 140 9.70 -2.47 -4.09
N VAL A 141 9.87 -2.88 -5.34
CA VAL A 141 11.09 -2.72 -6.13
C VAL A 141 10.75 -1.98 -7.42
N ASN A 142 11.60 -1.04 -7.81
CA ASN A 142 11.41 -0.20 -8.99
C ASN A 142 12.59 -0.25 -9.99
N ARG A 143 13.66 -0.97 -9.63
CA ARG A 143 14.86 -1.21 -10.44
C ARG A 143 15.66 -2.40 -9.91
N GLY A 144 16.52 -2.96 -10.75
CA GLY A 144 17.37 -4.11 -10.42
C GLY A 144 16.65 -5.46 -10.52
N CYS A 145 17.35 -6.51 -10.12
CA CYS A 145 16.90 -7.90 -10.20
C CYS A 145 16.60 -8.44 -8.80
N TRP A 146 15.37 -8.91 -8.58
CA TRP A 146 14.84 -9.27 -7.26
C TRP A 146 14.11 -10.60 -7.27
N TYR A 147 14.12 -11.27 -6.11
CA TYR A 147 13.57 -12.61 -5.94
C TYR A 147 12.87 -12.81 -4.60
N PHE A 148 11.78 -13.59 -4.61
CA PHE A 148 11.15 -14.16 -3.42
C PHE A 148 10.61 -15.57 -3.71
N GLU A 149 10.34 -16.34 -2.64
CA GLU A 149 9.73 -17.67 -2.73
C GLU A 149 8.36 -17.72 -2.08
N VAL A 150 7.52 -18.65 -2.54
CA VAL A 150 6.24 -18.99 -1.91
C VAL A 150 6.11 -20.50 -1.83
N THR A 151 5.71 -21.03 -0.68
CA THR A 151 5.31 -22.43 -0.52
C THR A 151 3.78 -22.51 -0.61
N ILE A 152 3.28 -23.46 -1.40
CA ILE A 152 1.84 -23.78 -1.43
C ILE A 152 1.56 -24.73 -0.27
N GLU A 153 0.97 -24.22 0.82
CA GLU A 153 0.74 -24.99 2.05
C GLU A 153 -0.50 -25.88 1.94
N GLU A 154 -1.61 -25.30 1.49
CA GLU A 154 -2.88 -26.01 1.31
C GLU A 154 -3.52 -25.56 0.00
N LEU A 155 -3.87 -26.51 -0.88
CA LEU A 155 -4.56 -26.22 -2.13
C LEU A 155 -5.75 -27.17 -2.35
N PRO A 156 -6.83 -27.05 -1.55
CA PRO A 156 -8.01 -27.92 -1.65
C PRO A 156 -8.68 -27.89 -3.04
N GLU A 157 -9.46 -28.92 -3.36
CA GLU A 157 -10.15 -28.99 -4.64
C GLU A 157 -11.05 -27.76 -4.91
N GLY A 158 -10.92 -27.19 -6.10
CA GLY A 158 -11.64 -25.98 -6.51
C GLY A 158 -11.07 -24.67 -5.96
N SER A 159 -10.06 -24.72 -5.09
CA SER A 159 -9.24 -23.55 -4.75
C SER A 159 -8.24 -23.25 -5.87
N ALA A 160 -7.72 -22.03 -5.88
CA ALA A 160 -6.68 -21.63 -6.83
C ALA A 160 -5.91 -20.43 -6.29
N THR A 161 -4.67 -20.27 -6.72
CA THR A 161 -3.86 -19.10 -6.42
C THR A 161 -3.43 -18.42 -7.71
N ARG A 162 -3.24 -17.10 -7.65
CA ARG A 162 -2.39 -16.39 -8.61
C ARG A 162 -1.39 -15.54 -7.87
N ILE A 163 -0.12 -15.77 -8.15
CA ILE A 163 1.00 -15.22 -7.40
C ILE A 163 1.98 -14.58 -8.37
N GLY A 164 2.60 -13.48 -7.98
CA GLY A 164 3.57 -12.78 -8.81
C GLY A 164 3.82 -11.37 -8.32
N TRP A 165 3.84 -10.43 -9.26
CA TRP A 165 4.18 -9.03 -9.01
C TRP A 165 3.00 -8.13 -9.35
N GLY A 166 2.70 -7.20 -8.44
CA GLY A 166 1.60 -6.24 -8.58
C GLY A 166 2.05 -4.83 -8.23
N GLN A 167 1.51 -3.82 -8.91
CA GLN A 167 1.70 -2.41 -8.58
C GLN A 167 0.64 -1.92 -7.58
N GLU A 168 0.84 -0.72 -7.06
CA GLU A 168 0.05 -0.11 -5.98
C GLU A 168 -1.46 -0.02 -6.29
N TYR A 169 -1.83 0.27 -7.54
CA TYR A 169 -3.23 0.44 -7.95
C TYR A 169 -3.94 -0.84 -8.40
N GLY A 170 -3.29 -2.00 -8.26
CA GLY A 170 -3.94 -3.29 -8.53
C GLY A 170 -5.15 -3.50 -7.61
N ASN A 171 -6.29 -3.91 -8.15
CA ASN A 171 -7.52 -4.07 -7.37
C ASN A 171 -7.42 -5.26 -6.40
N LEU A 172 -7.39 -4.97 -5.10
CA LEU A 172 -7.26 -5.98 -4.04
C LEU A 172 -8.44 -6.96 -3.96
N GLN A 173 -9.61 -6.59 -4.49
CA GLN A 173 -10.80 -7.46 -4.55
C GLN A 173 -10.83 -8.34 -5.82
N ALA A 174 -9.82 -8.23 -6.68
CA ALA A 174 -9.70 -8.99 -7.92
C ALA A 174 -8.50 -9.96 -7.85
N PRO A 175 -8.48 -11.00 -8.71
CA PRO A 175 -7.27 -11.82 -8.87
C PRO A 175 -6.12 -11.00 -9.43
N LEU A 176 -4.88 -11.31 -9.03
CA LEU A 176 -3.69 -10.69 -9.61
C LEU A 176 -3.65 -10.94 -11.13
N GLY A 177 -3.33 -9.89 -11.90
CA GLY A 177 -3.39 -9.90 -13.36
C GLY A 177 -4.80 -9.76 -13.95
N TYR A 178 -5.77 -9.28 -13.18
CA TYR A 178 -7.07 -8.83 -13.68
C TYR A 178 -6.94 -7.52 -14.48
N ASP A 179 -6.17 -6.57 -13.96
CA ASP A 179 -5.90 -5.26 -14.54
C ASP A 179 -4.49 -5.18 -15.15
N LYS A 180 -4.09 -3.98 -15.58
CA LYS A 180 -2.76 -3.66 -16.14
C LYS A 180 -1.66 -3.63 -15.08
N PHE A 181 -2.02 -3.61 -13.80
CA PHE A 181 -1.12 -3.40 -12.69
C PHE A 181 -0.58 -4.72 -12.12
N GLY A 182 -0.82 -5.86 -12.77
CA GLY A 182 -0.44 -7.16 -12.22
C GLY A 182 0.02 -8.18 -13.26
N TYR A 183 1.01 -8.96 -12.86
CA TYR A 183 1.55 -10.10 -13.61
C TYR A 183 1.61 -11.30 -12.69
N SER A 184 0.92 -12.39 -13.06
CA SER A 184 0.79 -13.54 -12.17
C SER A 184 0.93 -14.88 -12.86
N TRP A 185 1.21 -15.89 -12.04
CA TRP A 185 1.17 -17.29 -12.39
C TRP A 185 0.01 -17.95 -11.65
N ARG A 186 -0.87 -18.63 -12.38
CA ARG A 186 -2.03 -19.32 -11.84
C ARG A 186 -1.72 -20.81 -11.60
N SER A 187 -2.09 -21.30 -10.42
CA SER A 187 -1.92 -22.71 -10.01
C SER A 187 -2.54 -23.68 -11.00
N ARG A 188 -3.80 -23.44 -11.34
CA ARG A 188 -4.55 -24.25 -12.30
C ARG A 188 -4.04 -24.02 -13.72
N LYS A 189 -3.65 -25.11 -14.39
CA LYS A 189 -3.16 -25.15 -15.78
C LYS A 189 -1.83 -24.41 -16.05
N GLY A 190 -1.11 -23.95 -15.02
CA GLY A 190 0.19 -23.29 -15.15
C GLY A 190 0.16 -22.12 -16.14
N THR A 191 -0.76 -21.19 -15.92
CA THR A 191 -1.06 -20.12 -16.90
C THR A 191 -0.55 -18.79 -16.36
N ARG A 192 0.10 -18.00 -17.22
CA ARG A 192 0.48 -16.63 -16.91
C ARG A 192 -0.67 -15.67 -17.21
N PHE A 193 -0.94 -14.71 -16.33
CA PHE A 193 -2.06 -13.76 -16.42
C PHE A 193 -1.60 -12.31 -16.25
N SER A 194 -2.07 -11.45 -17.14
CA SER A 194 -2.03 -9.99 -17.03
C SER A 194 -3.18 -9.43 -17.87
N GLU A 195 -3.77 -8.30 -17.47
CA GLU A 195 -4.90 -7.66 -18.19
C GLU A 195 -6.07 -8.63 -18.48
N SER A 196 -6.39 -9.50 -17.52
CA SER A 196 -7.39 -10.58 -17.65
C SER A 196 -7.11 -11.59 -18.76
N SER A 197 -5.94 -11.53 -19.41
CA SER A 197 -5.52 -12.41 -20.50
C SER A 197 -4.63 -13.52 -19.97
N GLY A 198 -5.12 -14.76 -20.04
CA GLY A 198 -4.41 -15.95 -19.62
C GLY A 198 -3.75 -16.67 -20.80
N LYS A 199 -2.45 -16.92 -20.71
CA LYS A 199 -1.70 -17.72 -21.71
C LYS A 199 -1.07 -18.94 -21.03
N HIS A 200 -1.07 -20.09 -21.70
CA HIS A 200 -0.32 -21.24 -21.21
C HIS A 200 1.17 -20.89 -21.11
N TYR A 201 1.82 -21.37 -20.08
CA TYR A 201 3.18 -21.01 -19.72
C TYR A 201 3.97 -22.20 -19.17
N SER A 202 3.35 -23.00 -18.32
CA SER A 202 3.97 -24.17 -17.70
C SER A 202 2.91 -25.22 -17.36
N ASP A 203 3.36 -26.34 -16.78
CA ASP A 203 2.48 -27.23 -16.04
C ASP A 203 1.94 -26.56 -14.78
N SER A 204 0.84 -27.09 -14.23
CA SER A 204 0.31 -26.64 -12.95
C SER A 204 1.27 -26.89 -11.80
N TYR A 205 1.12 -26.12 -10.73
CA TYR A 205 1.72 -26.37 -9.44
C TYR A 205 0.66 -26.77 -8.41
N VAL A 206 1.07 -27.52 -7.41
CA VAL A 206 0.22 -28.20 -6.42
C VAL A 206 0.69 -27.90 -5.00
N GLU A 207 -0.05 -28.42 -4.03
CA GLU A 207 0.34 -28.42 -2.62
C GLU A 207 1.74 -29.01 -2.42
N GLY A 208 2.54 -28.37 -1.57
CA GLY A 208 3.93 -28.72 -1.29
C GLY A 208 4.97 -28.12 -2.27
N ASP A 209 4.56 -27.60 -3.43
CA ASP A 209 5.49 -26.95 -4.35
C ASP A 209 6.05 -25.65 -3.75
N ILE A 210 7.33 -25.41 -4.01
CA ILE A 210 8.04 -24.17 -3.69
C ILE A 210 8.25 -23.39 -4.98
N LEU A 211 7.62 -22.23 -5.07
CA LEU A 211 7.63 -21.38 -6.25
C LEU A 211 8.57 -20.20 -6.05
N GLY A 212 9.40 -19.92 -7.04
CA GLY A 212 10.27 -18.75 -7.06
C GLY A 212 9.77 -17.69 -8.04
N PHE A 213 9.90 -16.43 -7.68
CA PHE A 213 9.41 -15.30 -8.47
C PHE A 213 10.53 -14.28 -8.65
N LEU A 214 11.03 -14.17 -9.86
CA LEU A 214 12.07 -13.20 -10.24
C LEU A 214 11.48 -12.06 -11.05
N ILE A 215 11.91 -10.84 -10.77
CA ILE A 215 11.67 -9.65 -11.60
C ILE A 215 12.99 -8.95 -11.86
N ASP A 216 13.20 -8.52 -13.10
CA ASP A 216 14.37 -7.76 -13.53
C ASP A 216 13.89 -6.46 -14.17
N LEU A 217 14.23 -5.34 -13.55
CA LEU A 217 13.79 -3.99 -13.90
C LEU A 217 15.03 -3.16 -14.28
N PRO A 218 15.30 -2.94 -15.58
CA PRO A 218 16.44 -2.13 -16.00
C PRO A 218 16.30 -0.68 -15.52
N GLU A 219 17.42 -0.06 -15.16
CA GLU A 219 17.46 1.35 -14.80
C GLU A 219 17.37 2.24 -16.04
N GLU A 220 16.51 3.25 -15.98
CA GLU A 220 16.37 4.28 -16.99
C GLU A 220 17.08 5.56 -16.55
N LYS A 221 17.83 6.17 -17.48
CA LYS A 221 18.56 7.41 -17.19
C LYS A 221 17.58 8.56 -16.99
N GLY A 222 17.79 9.33 -15.92
CA GLY A 222 16.98 10.52 -15.62
C GLY A 222 15.66 10.24 -14.90
N VAL A 223 15.38 8.98 -14.56
CA VAL A 223 14.24 8.63 -13.70
C VAL A 223 14.60 8.84 -12.24
N ASN A 224 13.71 9.49 -11.48
CA ASN A 224 13.82 9.58 -10.04
C ASN A 224 13.22 8.33 -9.39
N TYR A 225 14.03 7.55 -8.68
CA TYR A 225 13.61 6.34 -7.99
C TYR A 225 13.33 6.54 -6.49
N LEU A 226 13.49 7.78 -6.00
CA LEU A 226 13.24 8.12 -4.61
C LEU A 226 11.74 7.97 -4.26
N PRO A 227 11.41 7.41 -3.09
CA PRO A 227 10.03 7.28 -2.63
C PRO A 227 9.39 8.65 -2.34
N ASN A 228 8.07 8.70 -2.40
CA ASN A 228 7.31 9.88 -2.01
C ASN A 228 7.39 10.09 -0.48
N THR A 229 7.59 11.33 -0.04
CA THR A 229 7.65 11.70 1.38
C THR A 229 6.27 11.90 1.99
N PHE A 230 5.27 12.23 1.16
CA PHE A 230 3.91 12.63 1.57
C PHE A 230 3.86 13.81 2.55
N LYS A 231 4.97 14.53 2.76
CA LYS A 231 5.07 15.65 3.71
C LYS A 231 4.20 16.86 3.34
N ASP A 232 3.77 16.93 2.10
CA ASP A 232 2.82 17.89 1.55
C ASP A 232 1.34 17.49 1.75
N ARG A 233 1.09 16.27 2.26
CA ARG A 233 -0.26 15.70 2.41
C ARG A 233 -0.84 15.96 3.80
N PRO A 234 -2.18 16.04 3.90
CA PRO A 234 -2.84 16.18 5.18
C PRO A 234 -2.64 14.92 6.03
N LEU A 235 -2.49 15.13 7.33
CA LEU A 235 -2.47 14.07 8.34
C LEU A 235 -3.86 13.91 8.96
N VAL A 236 -4.32 12.66 9.04
CA VAL A 236 -5.55 12.29 9.72
C VAL A 236 -5.25 11.37 10.90
N LYS A 237 -5.93 11.63 12.03
CA LYS A 237 -5.83 10.77 13.22
C LYS A 237 -6.88 9.68 13.16
N PHE A 238 -6.44 8.43 13.15
CA PHE A 238 -7.31 7.27 13.32
C PHE A 238 -6.90 6.52 14.58
N LYS A 239 -7.81 6.52 15.57
CA LYS A 239 -7.51 6.07 16.94
C LYS A 239 -6.29 6.80 17.51
N SER A 240 -5.20 6.07 17.73
CA SER A 240 -3.98 6.55 18.36
C SER A 240 -2.84 6.77 17.37
N HIS A 241 -3.07 6.56 16.07
CA HIS A 241 -2.04 6.68 15.02
C HIS A 241 -2.41 7.76 14.01
N LEU A 242 -1.39 8.30 13.35
CA LEU A 242 -1.52 9.32 12.30
C LEU A 242 -1.24 8.68 10.95
N TYR A 243 -1.99 9.11 9.94
CA TYR A 243 -1.86 8.63 8.57
C TYR A 243 -1.84 9.82 7.63
N TYR A 244 -0.99 9.80 6.61
CA TYR A 244 -1.18 10.66 5.46
C TYR A 244 -2.39 10.19 4.68
N GLU A 245 -3.24 11.11 4.27
CA GLU A 245 -4.32 10.87 3.32
C GLU A 245 -3.87 11.34 1.94
N ASP A 246 -3.74 10.38 1.01
CA ASP A 246 -3.36 10.64 -0.38
C ASP A 246 -4.47 10.20 -1.33
N LYS A 247 -4.64 10.93 -2.43
CA LYS A 247 -5.71 10.65 -3.39
C LYS A 247 -5.26 9.58 -4.39
N ASP A 248 -6.07 8.55 -4.58
CA ASP A 248 -5.88 7.54 -5.62
C ASP A 248 -6.13 8.14 -7.00
N ASN A 249 -5.09 8.14 -7.84
CA ASN A 249 -5.15 8.58 -9.22
C ASN A 249 -5.07 7.38 -10.18
N VAL A 250 -5.93 6.37 -9.97
CA VAL A 250 -5.90 5.10 -10.73
C VAL A 250 -6.03 5.31 -12.23
N GLN A 251 -6.98 6.16 -12.66
CA GLN A 251 -7.25 6.40 -14.07
C GLN A 251 -6.06 7.09 -14.75
N GLU A 252 -5.56 8.17 -14.14
CA GLU A 252 -4.39 8.90 -14.62
C GLU A 252 -3.15 7.99 -14.68
N THR A 253 -2.94 7.17 -13.66
CA THR A 253 -1.81 6.22 -13.65
C THR A 253 -1.96 5.18 -14.76
N SER A 254 -3.16 4.64 -14.98
CA SER A 254 -3.45 3.71 -16.07
C SER A 254 -3.20 4.33 -17.45
N ASP A 255 -3.52 5.61 -17.62
CA ASP A 255 -3.37 6.32 -18.89
C ASP A 255 -1.91 6.68 -19.17
N ASN A 256 -1.10 6.86 -18.12
CA ASN A 256 0.32 7.17 -18.18
C ASN A 256 1.26 5.95 -18.13
N LEU A 257 0.72 4.72 -18.18
CA LEU A 257 1.55 3.51 -18.19
C LEU A 257 2.46 3.45 -19.42
N ASN A 258 3.77 3.46 -19.18
CA ASN A 258 4.79 3.30 -20.20
C ASN A 258 5.48 1.93 -20.06
N VAL A 259 5.84 1.33 -21.19
CA VAL A 259 6.54 0.04 -21.22
C VAL A 259 8.03 0.24 -20.87
N LEU A 260 8.52 -0.51 -19.89
CA LEU A 260 9.93 -0.57 -19.50
C LEU A 260 10.64 -1.62 -20.36
N ARG A 261 11.31 -1.20 -21.43
CA ARG A 261 11.96 -2.13 -22.37
C ARG A 261 13.11 -2.89 -21.72
N GLY A 262 13.20 -4.19 -21.98
CA GLY A 262 14.23 -5.07 -21.42
C GLY A 262 13.92 -5.59 -20.02
N SER A 263 12.82 -5.14 -19.40
CA SER A 263 12.31 -5.74 -18.17
C SER A 263 11.83 -7.17 -18.42
N LYS A 264 11.92 -8.03 -17.40
CA LYS A 264 11.41 -9.39 -17.47
C LYS A 264 10.93 -9.94 -16.13
N ILE A 265 10.00 -10.89 -16.20
CA ILE A 265 9.56 -11.71 -15.07
C ILE A 265 9.79 -13.17 -15.43
N GLU A 266 10.36 -13.93 -14.50
CA GLU A 266 10.62 -15.37 -14.63
C GLU A 266 10.13 -16.11 -13.38
N PHE A 267 9.47 -17.25 -13.60
CA PHE A 267 8.96 -18.08 -12.51
C PHE A 267 9.73 -19.40 -12.41
N PHE A 268 9.83 -19.92 -11.20
CA PHE A 268 10.57 -21.13 -10.87
C PHE A 268 9.66 -22.09 -10.11
N LYS A 269 9.77 -23.39 -10.41
CA LYS A 269 9.11 -24.47 -9.69
C LYS A 269 10.17 -25.36 -9.06
N ASN A 270 10.21 -25.46 -7.74
CA ASN A 270 11.17 -26.25 -6.99
C ASN A 270 12.62 -25.99 -7.45
N GLY A 271 12.96 -24.70 -7.60
CA GLY A 271 14.26 -24.23 -8.06
C GLY A 271 14.53 -24.32 -9.57
N GLN A 272 13.63 -24.93 -10.36
CA GLN A 272 13.77 -25.03 -11.81
C GLN A 272 13.01 -23.92 -12.53
N SER A 273 13.71 -23.18 -13.41
CA SER A 273 13.09 -22.17 -14.26
C SER A 273 11.98 -22.77 -15.12
N GLN A 274 10.85 -22.06 -15.20
CA GLN A 274 9.74 -22.36 -16.11
C GLN A 274 9.79 -21.48 -17.37
N GLY A 275 10.92 -20.80 -17.62
CA GLY A 275 11.13 -19.87 -18.72
C GLY A 275 10.63 -18.45 -18.44
N ILE A 276 10.86 -17.52 -19.35
CA ILE A 276 10.47 -16.12 -19.16
C ILE A 276 8.94 -15.98 -19.28
N ALA A 277 8.29 -15.52 -18.21
CA ALA A 277 6.84 -15.35 -18.13
C ALA A 277 6.40 -14.03 -18.75
N PHE A 278 7.13 -12.94 -18.58
CA PHE A 278 6.79 -11.66 -19.19
C PHE A 278 8.06 -10.92 -19.59
N THR A 279 7.97 -10.13 -20.65
CA THR A 279 9.01 -9.22 -21.12
C THR A 279 8.36 -7.88 -21.39
N ASP A 280 9.13 -6.80 -21.27
CA ASP A 280 8.67 -5.45 -21.58
C ASP A 280 7.37 -5.11 -20.80
N ILE A 281 7.41 -5.32 -19.48
CA ILE A 281 6.31 -4.95 -18.57
C ILE A 281 6.25 -3.43 -18.38
N TYR A 282 5.16 -2.91 -17.83
CA TYR A 282 5.05 -1.49 -17.56
C TYR A 282 6.09 -1.02 -16.52
N ALA A 283 6.56 0.22 -16.63
CA ALA A 283 7.39 0.83 -15.61
C ALA A 283 6.57 1.05 -14.32
N GLY A 284 7.25 1.08 -13.18
CA GLY A 284 6.63 1.36 -11.89
C GLY A 284 7.23 0.54 -10.75
N SER A 285 6.64 0.72 -9.57
CA SER A 285 7.01 0.00 -8.35
C SER A 285 6.20 -1.29 -8.22
N TYR A 286 6.89 -2.42 -8.14
CA TYR A 286 6.29 -3.75 -8.03
C TYR A 286 6.45 -4.33 -6.64
N TYR A 287 5.35 -4.87 -6.12
CA TYR A 287 5.26 -5.56 -4.84
C TYR A 287 5.07 -7.06 -5.09
N PRO A 288 5.75 -7.94 -4.33
CA PRO A 288 5.33 -9.33 -4.20
C PRO A 288 3.85 -9.38 -3.82
N SER A 289 3.06 -10.11 -4.61
CA SER A 289 1.60 -10.07 -4.55
C SER A 289 1.02 -11.48 -4.63
N ILE A 290 0.06 -11.77 -3.74
CA ILE A 290 -0.61 -13.06 -3.65
C ILE A 290 -2.10 -12.83 -3.76
N SER A 291 -2.75 -13.53 -4.69
CA SER A 291 -4.20 -13.63 -4.74
C SER A 291 -4.68 -15.06 -4.57
N ILE A 292 -5.71 -15.23 -3.73
CA ILE A 292 -6.24 -16.53 -3.34
C ILE A 292 -7.72 -16.60 -3.67
N HIS A 293 -8.13 -17.72 -4.25
CA HIS A 293 -9.52 -18.13 -4.41
C HIS A 293 -9.83 -19.32 -3.51
N ARG A 294 -10.91 -19.19 -2.73
CA ARG A 294 -11.33 -20.14 -1.69
C ARG A 294 -10.28 -20.36 -0.62
N ASN A 295 -10.36 -21.48 0.10
CA ASN A 295 -9.60 -21.79 1.30
C ASN A 295 -8.17 -22.28 1.03
N ALA A 296 -7.48 -21.76 0.00
CA ALA A 296 -6.06 -22.08 -0.15
C ALA A 296 -5.23 -21.30 0.87
N THR A 297 -4.11 -21.88 1.29
CA THR A 297 -3.13 -21.28 2.19
C THR A 297 -1.77 -21.30 1.51
N VAL A 298 -1.07 -20.18 1.55
CA VAL A 298 0.32 -20.09 1.06
C VAL A 298 1.19 -19.33 2.06
N SER A 299 2.46 -19.72 2.15
CA SER A 299 3.47 -19.02 2.94
C SER A 299 4.50 -18.37 2.02
N ILE A 300 4.95 -17.16 2.36
CA ILE A 300 5.92 -16.39 1.59
C ILE A 300 7.25 -16.32 2.33
N ASN A 301 8.34 -16.42 1.58
CA ASN A 301 9.71 -16.31 2.06
C ASN A 301 10.45 -15.24 1.26
N PHE A 302 10.72 -14.10 1.91
CA PHE A 302 11.44 -12.98 1.31
C PHE A 302 12.98 -13.13 1.39
N GLY A 303 13.48 -14.19 2.04
CA GLY A 303 14.88 -14.41 2.36
C GLY A 303 15.24 -14.04 3.81
N PRO A 304 16.50 -14.23 4.23
CA PRO A 304 17.65 -14.70 3.43
C PRO A 304 17.67 -16.21 3.21
N ASN A 305 16.92 -16.98 4.00
CA ASN A 305 17.00 -18.44 4.03
C ASN A 305 16.05 -19.07 3.00
N PHE A 306 16.42 -18.99 1.71
CA PHE A 306 15.66 -19.60 0.62
C PHE A 306 15.81 -21.11 0.59
N LYS A 307 14.74 -21.82 0.21
CA LYS A 307 14.79 -23.27 -0.03
C LYS A 307 15.49 -23.57 -1.35
N ASN A 308 15.36 -22.70 -2.36
CA ASN A 308 16.03 -22.82 -3.67
C ASN A 308 16.73 -21.51 -4.06
N SER A 309 18.02 -21.39 -3.77
CA SER A 309 18.80 -20.16 -4.02
C SER A 309 19.42 -20.07 -5.43
N ASN A 310 19.23 -21.07 -6.29
CA ASN A 310 19.86 -21.13 -7.62
C ASN A 310 19.53 -19.92 -8.51
N ALA A 311 18.32 -19.36 -8.40
CA ALA A 311 17.91 -18.19 -9.15
C ALA A 311 18.73 -16.94 -8.77
N LEU A 312 19.04 -16.77 -7.48
CA LEU A 312 19.79 -15.61 -6.97
C LEU A 312 21.18 -15.55 -7.58
N SER A 313 21.94 -16.64 -7.55
CA SER A 313 23.30 -16.67 -8.08
C SER A 313 23.33 -16.58 -9.61
N LYS A 314 22.45 -17.32 -10.30
CA LYS A 314 22.40 -17.35 -11.78
C LYS A 314 22.04 -15.99 -12.38
N HIS A 315 21.13 -15.26 -11.74
CA HIS A 315 20.64 -13.97 -12.25
C HIS A 315 21.28 -12.76 -11.54
N ARG A 316 22.19 -12.99 -10.58
CA ARG A 316 22.71 -11.95 -9.67
C ARG A 316 21.57 -11.14 -9.03
N ALA A 317 20.50 -11.84 -8.66
CA ALA A 317 19.33 -11.23 -8.05
C ALA A 317 19.52 -11.06 -6.55
N LYS A 318 18.90 -10.02 -5.99
CA LYS A 318 18.78 -9.78 -4.55
C LYS A 318 17.54 -10.45 -3.99
N GLY A 319 17.61 -10.92 -2.74
CA GLY A 319 16.42 -11.34 -2.02
C GLY A 319 15.59 -10.12 -1.61
N MET A 320 14.26 -10.25 -1.58
CA MET A 320 13.39 -9.15 -1.15
C MET A 320 13.74 -8.61 0.24
N PHE A 321 14.27 -9.44 1.16
CA PHE A 321 14.72 -8.99 2.49
C PHE A 321 15.78 -7.87 2.43
N GLU A 322 16.61 -7.82 1.38
CA GLU A 322 17.63 -6.78 1.20
C GLU A 322 17.02 -5.41 0.89
N ARG A 323 15.75 -5.37 0.45
CA ARG A 323 15.05 -4.12 0.10
C ARG A 323 14.80 -3.23 1.31
N VAL A 324 14.81 -3.78 2.53
CA VAL A 324 14.57 -3.03 3.77
C VAL A 324 15.57 -1.89 3.92
N GLU A 325 16.88 -2.21 3.90
CA GLU A 325 17.95 -1.23 4.09
C GLU A 325 17.98 -0.18 2.97
N GLU A 326 17.76 -0.62 1.72
CA GLU A 326 17.70 0.28 0.57
C GLU A 326 16.52 1.26 0.69
N LEU A 327 15.32 0.78 1.05
CA LEU A 327 14.15 1.63 1.17
C LEU A 327 14.24 2.59 2.36
N ILE A 328 14.77 2.16 3.51
CA ILE A 328 15.00 3.03 4.66
C ILE A 328 15.96 4.18 4.27
N SER A 329 17.06 3.84 3.61
CA SER A 329 18.06 4.82 3.16
C SER A 329 17.46 5.81 2.16
N GLU A 330 16.73 5.31 1.16
CA GLU A 330 16.06 6.13 0.15
C GLU A 330 14.98 7.04 0.76
N GLN A 331 14.18 6.53 1.71
CA GLN A 331 13.14 7.31 2.37
C GLN A 331 13.75 8.44 3.19
N VAL A 332 14.79 8.15 4.00
CA VAL A 332 15.50 9.18 4.78
C VAL A 332 16.09 10.25 3.86
N PHE A 333 16.70 9.85 2.74
CA PHE A 333 17.23 10.81 1.78
C PHE A 333 16.13 11.68 1.14
N SER A 334 14.99 11.08 0.80
CA SER A 334 13.83 11.79 0.25
C SER A 334 13.26 12.80 1.24
N ASP A 335 13.11 12.39 2.50
CA ASP A 335 12.61 13.25 3.58
C ASP A 335 13.54 14.45 3.80
N LEU A 336 14.86 14.22 3.88
CA LEU A 336 15.85 15.28 4.03
C LEU A 336 15.85 16.23 2.84
N LEU A 337 15.81 15.70 1.60
CA LEU A 337 15.74 16.51 0.39
C LEU A 337 14.53 17.45 0.43
N TYR A 338 13.35 16.92 0.77
CA TYR A 338 12.14 17.73 0.90
C TYR A 338 12.28 18.85 1.94
N LEU A 339 12.86 18.55 3.11
CA LEU A 339 13.06 19.55 4.17
C LEU A 339 14.02 20.64 3.72
N THR A 340 15.10 20.29 3.02
CA THR A 340 16.09 21.25 2.49
C THR A 340 15.51 22.10 1.36
N GLU A 341 14.81 21.51 0.40
CA GLU A 341 14.20 22.24 -0.73
C GLU A 341 13.15 23.27 -0.28
N ASN A 342 12.51 23.02 0.87
CA ASN A 342 11.48 23.88 1.44
C ASN A 342 11.98 24.71 2.63
N GLU A 343 13.29 24.79 2.83
CA GLU A 343 13.89 25.59 3.89
C GLU A 343 13.35 27.04 3.86
N GLY A 344 13.05 27.58 5.04
CA GLY A 344 12.45 28.91 5.19
C GLY A 344 10.94 28.99 4.94
N ARG A 345 10.34 28.03 4.21
CA ARG A 345 8.87 27.94 3.99
C ARG A 345 8.18 27.10 5.06
N LEU A 346 8.85 26.07 5.58
CA LEU A 346 8.33 25.15 6.60
C LEU A 346 8.28 25.81 7.99
N ARG A 347 7.36 26.75 8.22
CA ARG A 347 7.18 27.42 9.52
C ARG A 347 5.77 27.20 10.05
N LEU A 348 5.66 27.07 11.37
CA LEU A 348 4.39 26.92 12.06
C LEU A 348 3.45 28.13 11.81
N ASP A 349 3.99 29.34 11.79
CA ASP A 349 3.23 30.57 11.55
C ASP A 349 2.63 30.65 10.13
N ASN A 350 3.27 30.01 9.16
CA ASN A 350 2.85 30.03 7.76
C ASN A 350 1.82 28.93 7.42
N PHE A 351 1.56 27.99 8.33
CA PHE A 351 0.78 26.80 8.02
C PHE A 351 -0.74 27.03 7.91
N ASN A 352 -1.25 28.11 8.53
CA ASN A 352 -2.67 28.44 8.56
C ASN A 352 -3.02 29.69 7.73
N VAL A 353 -2.11 30.16 6.87
CA VAL A 353 -2.35 31.31 5.96
C VAL A 353 -2.77 30.81 4.59
#